data_AF-A0A835JSS1-F1
#
_entry.id   AF-A0A835JSS1-F1
#
_cell.length_a   1.000
_cell.length_b   1.000
_cell.length_c   1.000
_cell.angle_alpha   90.00
_cell.angle_beta   90.00
_cell.angle_gamma   90.00
#
_symmetry.space_group_name_H-M   'P 1'
#
loop_
_entity.id
_entity.type
_entity.pdbx_description
1 polymer ?
#
loop_
_entity_poly.entity_id
_entity_poly.type
_entity_poly.pdbx_seq_one_letter_code
_entity_poly.pdbx_strand_id
1 'polypeptide(L)'
;MAHRLLKDLEADGWERSDFPIICESCLGDNPYVRMTRAEFDKECKICMRPFTVFRWRPGRDARFKKTEVCQTCSKVKNVCQVCLLDLEYGLPVQVRDTALSINSNDAIPKSDANREYFAEEHD
;
A
#
# COMPACT_ATOMS: atom_id res chain seq x y z
N MET A 1 -16.45 5.81 -37.82
CA MET A 1 -15.33 6.46 -37.10
C MET A 1 -15.61 6.33 -35.61
N ALA A 2 -15.16 5.23 -35.00
CA ALA A 2 -15.37 4.99 -33.58
C ALA A 2 -14.30 5.76 -32.81
N HIS A 3 -14.65 6.97 -32.36
CA HIS A 3 -13.91 7.62 -31.28
C HIS A 3 -14.15 6.80 -30.01
N ARG A 4 -13.37 5.73 -29.87
CA ARG A 4 -13.15 5.06 -28.60
C ARG A 4 -12.41 6.08 -27.76
N LEU A 5 -13.16 6.84 -26.96
CA LEU A 5 -12.62 7.70 -25.92
C LEU A 5 -11.58 6.86 -25.17
N LEU A 6 -10.31 7.19 -25.38
CA LEU A 6 -9.26 6.81 -24.47
C LEU A 6 -9.67 7.49 -23.17
N LYS A 7 -10.32 6.75 -22.28
CA LYS A 7 -10.63 7.20 -20.93
C LYS A 7 -9.27 7.54 -20.36
N ASP A 8 -9.00 8.84 -20.19
CA ASP A 8 -7.72 9.32 -19.70
C ASP A 8 -7.44 8.61 -18.37
N LEU A 9 -6.52 7.64 -18.39
CA LEU A 9 -6.18 6.82 -17.22
C LEU A 9 -5.56 7.64 -16.09
N GLU A 10 -5.26 8.91 -16.36
CA GLU A 10 -4.72 9.91 -15.43
C GLU A 10 -5.84 10.71 -14.73
N ALA A 11 -7.07 10.70 -15.25
CA ALA A 11 -8.19 11.47 -14.69
C ALA A 11 -8.87 10.80 -13.49
N ASP A 12 -8.64 9.51 -13.26
CA ASP A 12 -9.26 8.75 -12.16
C ASP A 12 -8.49 8.90 -10.82
N GLY A 13 -7.34 9.59 -10.80
CA GLY A 13 -6.53 9.81 -9.59
C GLY A 13 -5.96 8.52 -8.99
N TRP A 14 -5.87 7.42 -9.74
CA TRP A 14 -5.45 6.14 -9.18
C TRP A 14 -3.94 6.03 -8.98
N GLU A 15 -3.54 5.41 -7.87
CA GLU A 15 -2.15 5.32 -7.43
C GLU A 15 -1.28 4.50 -8.39
N ARG A 16 -0.19 5.12 -8.90
CA ARG A 16 0.82 4.48 -9.75
C ARG A 16 2.19 4.51 -9.07
N SER A 17 2.53 3.47 -8.31
CA SER A 17 3.88 3.29 -7.78
C SER A 17 4.77 2.45 -8.69
N ASP A 18 6.06 2.82 -8.75
CA ASP A 18 7.09 2.03 -9.43
C ASP A 18 7.69 0.93 -8.54
N PHE A 19 7.78 1.18 -7.22
CA PHE A 19 8.38 0.25 -6.27
C PHE A 19 7.55 0.18 -4.96
N PRO A 20 7.38 -1.02 -4.37
CA PRO A 20 6.60 -1.17 -3.14
C PRO A 20 7.38 -0.72 -1.90
N ILE A 21 6.65 -0.29 -0.87
CA ILE A 21 7.17 0.01 0.47
C ILE A 21 7.00 -1.24 1.34
N ILE A 22 8.09 -1.95 1.57
CA ILE A 22 8.10 -3.24 2.28
C ILE A 22 9.28 -3.35 3.25
N CYS A 23 9.08 -4.13 4.31
CA CYS A 23 10.14 -4.46 5.26
C CYS A 23 11.01 -5.63 4.77
N GLU A 24 12.22 -5.73 5.32
CA GLU A 24 13.22 -6.76 4.97
C GLU A 24 12.68 -8.18 5.17
N SER A 25 11.93 -8.42 6.25
CA SER A 25 11.33 -9.72 6.53
C SER A 25 10.26 -10.15 5.51
N CYS A 26 9.64 -9.18 4.81
CA CYS A 26 8.73 -9.47 3.71
C CYS A 26 9.43 -9.62 2.36
N LEU A 27 10.58 -8.97 2.17
CA LEU A 27 11.39 -9.15 0.97
C LEU A 27 12.05 -10.53 0.96
N GLY A 28 12.52 -11.00 2.12
CA GLY A 28 13.21 -12.29 2.31
C GLY A 28 14.73 -12.17 2.22
N ASP A 29 15.42 -13.26 2.53
CA ASP A 29 16.89 -13.28 2.69
C ASP A 29 17.66 -13.28 1.36
N ASN A 30 16.97 -13.45 0.23
CA ASN A 30 17.62 -13.52 -1.08
C ASN A 30 17.85 -12.10 -1.63
N PRO A 31 19.11 -11.68 -1.88
CA PRO A 31 19.41 -10.35 -2.43
C PRO A 31 18.90 -10.14 -3.86
N TYR A 32 18.59 -11.22 -4.59
CA TYR A 32 18.06 -11.16 -5.95
C TYR A 32 16.60 -11.62 -5.99
N VAL A 33 15.68 -10.65 -5.87
CA VAL A 33 14.23 -10.90 -5.91
C VAL A 33 13.66 -10.60 -7.29
N ARG A 34 12.82 -11.50 -7.79
CA ARG A 34 12.00 -11.28 -8.98
C ARG A 34 10.58 -10.94 -8.56
N MET A 35 10.09 -9.79 -9.01
CA MET A 35 8.74 -9.30 -8.74
C MET A 35 7.95 -9.08 -10.03
N THR A 36 6.64 -9.26 -9.96
CA THR A 36 5.69 -8.87 -11.01
C THR A 36 4.94 -7.63 -10.55
N ARG A 37 4.86 -6.63 -11.44
CA ARG A 37 4.06 -5.42 -11.26
C ARG A 37 2.76 -5.57 -12.05
N ALA A 38 1.63 -5.32 -11.40
CA ALA A 38 0.32 -5.28 -12.04
C ALA A 38 -0.39 -3.98 -11.64
N GLU A 39 -0.65 -3.12 -12.61
CA GLU A 39 -1.30 -1.82 -12.40
C GLU A 39 -2.80 -2.02 -12.21
N PHE A 40 -3.37 -1.40 -11.16
CA PHE A 40 -4.80 -1.42 -10.84
C PHE A 40 -5.42 -2.83 -10.69
N ASP A 41 -4.64 -3.84 -10.27
CA ASP A 41 -5.10 -5.24 -10.15
C ASP A 41 -6.03 -5.47 -8.94
N LYS A 42 -5.86 -4.69 -7.87
CA LYS A 42 -6.65 -4.81 -6.64
C LYS A 42 -6.94 -3.47 -6.00
N GLU A 43 -7.99 -3.48 -5.20
CA GLU A 43 -8.36 -2.40 -4.29
C GLU A 43 -7.65 -2.53 -2.95
N CYS A 44 -7.19 -1.39 -2.42
CA CYS A 44 -6.56 -1.28 -1.12
C CYS A 44 -7.54 -1.67 -0.01
N LYS A 45 -7.09 -2.46 0.96
CA LYS A 45 -7.95 -2.90 2.08
C LYS A 45 -8.34 -1.78 3.05
N ILE A 46 -7.72 -0.61 2.97
CA ILE A 46 -7.99 0.54 3.84
C ILE A 46 -8.80 1.60 3.08
N CYS A 47 -8.30 2.12 1.97
CA CYS A 47 -9.00 3.19 1.22
C CYS A 47 -9.96 2.69 0.14
N MET A 48 -10.03 1.38 -0.13
CA MET A 48 -10.86 0.78 -1.20
C MET A 48 -10.54 1.29 -2.63
N ARG A 49 -9.48 2.08 -2.81
CA ARG A 49 -9.04 2.56 -4.11
C ARG A 49 -8.15 1.54 -4.82
N PRO A 50 -8.25 1.40 -6.15
CA PRO A 50 -7.38 0.53 -6.92
C PRO A 50 -5.94 1.06 -6.88
N PHE A 51 -4.97 0.14 -6.78
CA PHE A 51 -3.55 0.47 -6.68
C PHE A 51 -2.68 -0.55 -7.42
N THR A 52 -1.40 -0.22 -7.59
CA THR A 52 -0.42 -1.13 -8.19
C THR A 52 -0.05 -2.27 -7.24
N VAL A 53 -0.33 -3.50 -7.66
CA VAL A 53 -0.02 -4.72 -6.91
C VAL A 53 1.34 -5.25 -7.33
N PHE A 54 2.21 -5.45 -6.34
CA PHE A 54 3.49 -6.14 -6.51
C PHE A 54 3.37 -7.53 -5.93
N ARG A 55 3.87 -8.54 -6.65
CA ARG A 55 3.89 -9.94 -6.20
C ARG A 55 5.26 -10.57 -6.43
N TRP A 56 5.80 -11.22 -5.40
CA TRP A 56 7.11 -11.86 -5.44
C TRP A 56 7.15 -13.09 -4.54
N ARG A 57 8.25 -13.85 -4.65
CA ARG A 57 8.53 -15.01 -3.82
C ARG A 57 9.79 -14.73 -2.98
N PRO A 58 9.68 -14.59 -1.65
CA PRO A 58 10.82 -14.25 -0.78
C PRO A 58 11.94 -15.31 -0.75
N GLY A 59 11.59 -16.58 -0.91
CA GLY A 59 12.53 -17.70 -0.80
C GLY A 59 12.05 -18.96 -1.52
N ARG A 60 12.90 -19.99 -1.58
CA ARG A 60 12.63 -21.24 -2.34
C ARG A 60 11.48 -22.09 -1.82
N ASP A 61 11.14 -21.98 -0.54
CA ASP A 61 10.00 -22.67 0.08
C ASP A 61 8.95 -21.69 0.64
N ALA A 62 9.17 -20.39 0.46
CA ALA A 62 8.24 -19.37 0.92
C ALA A 62 7.01 -19.28 0.00
N ARG A 63 5.88 -18.94 0.62
CA ARG A 63 4.66 -18.55 -0.09
C ARG A 63 4.88 -17.25 -0.88
N PHE A 64 4.21 -17.12 -2.02
CA PHE A 64 4.13 -15.84 -2.74
C PHE A 64 3.50 -14.77 -1.86
N LYS A 65 4.22 -13.67 -1.67
CA LYS A 65 3.73 -12.46 -1.02
C LYS A 65 3.26 -11.47 -2.09
N LYS A 66 2.30 -10.64 -1.71
CA LYS A 66 1.78 -9.55 -2.54
C LYS A 66 1.47 -8.34 -1.67
N THR A 67 1.46 -7.15 -2.25
CA THR A 67 1.00 -5.94 -1.55
C THR A 67 -0.52 -5.98 -1.35
N GLU A 68 -0.98 -5.56 -0.17
CA GLU A 68 -2.40 -5.57 0.23
C GLU A 68 -2.96 -4.15 0.45
N VAL A 69 -2.09 -3.14 0.59
CA VAL A 69 -2.45 -1.73 0.77
C VAL A 69 -1.68 -0.83 -0.19
N CYS A 70 -2.30 0.30 -0.55
CA CYS A 70 -1.71 1.32 -1.40
C CYS A 70 -0.51 2.02 -0.73
N GLN A 71 0.29 2.71 -1.54
CA GLN A 71 1.47 3.42 -1.07
C GLN A 71 1.11 4.58 -0.13
N THR A 72 0.00 5.28 -0.41
CA THR A 72 -0.50 6.40 0.40
C THR A 72 -0.83 5.97 1.83
N CYS A 73 -1.61 4.88 1.99
CA CYS A 73 -1.93 4.33 3.31
C CYS A 73 -0.68 3.85 4.07
N SER A 74 0.29 3.29 3.34
CA SER A 74 1.57 2.85 3.89
C SER A 74 2.41 4.04 4.39
N LYS A 75 2.49 5.14 3.63
CA LYS A 75 3.21 6.38 3.99
C LYS A 75 2.58 7.07 5.21
N VAL A 76 1.26 7.25 5.22
CA VAL A 76 0.54 7.97 6.31
C VAL A 76 0.77 7.30 7.67
N LYS A 77 0.81 5.97 7.71
CA LYS A 77 1.00 5.21 8.95
C LYS A 77 2.41 4.67 9.13
N ASN A 78 3.35 4.90 8.22
CA ASN A 78 4.70 4.32 8.21
C ASN A 78 4.70 2.79 8.38
N VAL A 79 3.96 2.07 7.53
CA VAL A 79 3.80 0.61 7.63
C VAL A 79 4.17 -0.12 6.35
N CYS A 80 4.57 -1.39 6.47
CA CYS A 80 4.81 -2.27 5.34
C CYS A 80 3.51 -2.61 4.60
N GLN A 81 3.54 -2.55 3.26
CA GLN A 81 2.37 -2.83 2.40
C GLN A 81 1.88 -4.30 2.43
N VAL A 82 2.65 -5.22 3.02
CA VAL A 82 2.33 -6.65 3.08
C VAL A 82 1.91 -7.09 4.47
N CYS A 83 2.73 -6.82 5.48
CA CYS A 83 2.49 -7.28 6.85
C CYS A 83 1.77 -6.26 7.74
N LEU A 84 1.59 -5.01 7.29
CA LEU A 84 0.97 -3.92 8.07
C LEU A 84 1.68 -3.61 9.40
N LEU A 85 2.91 -4.10 9.58
CA LEU A 85 3.78 -3.73 10.70
C LEU A 85 4.54 -2.46 10.38
N ASP A 86 4.95 -1.76 11.42
CA ASP A 86 5.81 -0.58 11.31
C ASP A 86 7.15 -0.92 10.63
N LEU A 87 7.63 0.01 9.79
CA LEU A 87 8.86 -0.20 9.01
C LEU A 87 10.15 -0.06 9.84
N GLU A 88 10.11 0.67 10.95
CA GLU A 88 11.29 0.99 11.76
C GLU A 88 11.47 -0.02 12.91
N TYR A 89 10.40 -0.30 13.65
CA TYR A 89 10.42 -1.16 14.84
C TYR A 89 9.87 -2.57 14.59
N GLY A 90 9.17 -2.79 13.47
CA GLY A 90 8.51 -4.08 13.20
C GLY A 90 7.36 -4.41 14.16
N LEU A 91 6.85 -3.41 14.89
CA LEU A 91 5.78 -3.57 15.86
C LEU A 91 4.40 -3.34 15.22
N PRO A 92 3.33 -3.93 15.79
CA PRO A 92 1.97 -3.56 15.43
C PRO A 92 1.72 -2.06 15.68
N VAL A 93 0.97 -1.44 14.78
CA VAL A 93 0.66 0.01 14.81
C VAL A 93 0.11 0.45 16.17
N GLN A 94 -0.80 -0.33 16.76
CA GLN A 94 -1.38 -0.01 18.06
C GLN A 94 -0.32 0.06 19.15
N VAL A 95 0.62 -0.90 19.18
CA VAL A 95 1.69 -0.96 20.18
C VAL A 95 2.63 0.22 20.01
N ARG A 96 3.05 0.51 18.77
CA ARG A 96 3.89 1.67 18.46
C ARG A 96 3.23 2.97 18.91
N ASP A 97 1.97 3.18 18.53
CA ASP A 97 1.25 4.42 18.81
C ASP A 97 1.09 4.62 20.34
N THR A 98 0.84 3.55 21.11
CA THR A 98 0.81 3.62 22.57
C THR A 98 2.18 3.91 23.19
N ALA A 99 3.26 3.33 22.65
CA ALA A 99 4.60 3.50 23.18
C ALA A 99 5.15 4.91 22.89
N LEU A 100 4.88 5.45 21.71
CA LEU A 100 5.31 6.79 21.28
C LEU A 100 4.33 7.89 21.68
N SER A 101 3.24 7.56 22.38
CA SER A 101 2.14 8.49 22.71
C SER A 101 1.64 9.27 21.48
N ILE A 102 1.66 8.64 20.31
CA ILE A 102 1.13 9.22 19.07
C ILE A 102 -0.39 9.12 19.16
N ASN A 103 -1.07 10.26 19.23
CA ASN A 103 -2.52 10.32 19.14
C ASN A 103 -2.97 9.95 17.72
N SER A 104 -3.14 8.66 17.47
CA SER A 104 -3.42 8.10 16.16
C SER A 104 -4.89 8.19 15.73
N ASN A 105 -5.73 8.86 16.53
CA ASN A 105 -7.10 9.24 16.22
C ASN A 105 -7.22 10.22 15.04
N ASP A 106 -6.15 10.92 14.66
CA ASP A 106 -6.26 12.07 13.75
C ASP A 106 -5.93 11.79 12.26
N ALA A 107 -5.43 10.60 11.89
CA ALA A 107 -4.78 10.48 10.57
C ALA A 107 -5.64 9.87 9.44
N ILE A 108 -6.68 9.09 9.72
CA ILE A 108 -7.51 8.50 8.65
C ILE A 108 -8.99 8.60 9.04
N PRO A 109 -9.80 9.38 8.32
CA PRO A 109 -11.23 9.45 8.58
C PRO A 109 -11.92 8.08 8.45
N LYS A 110 -12.77 7.75 9.43
CA LYS A 110 -13.53 6.49 9.42
C LYS A 110 -14.71 6.51 8.46
N SER A 111 -15.32 7.68 8.24
CA SER A 111 -16.42 7.87 7.30
C SER A 111 -15.94 7.73 5.86
N ASP A 112 -16.76 7.10 5.01
CA ASP A 112 -16.39 6.76 3.63
C ASP A 112 -16.09 8.02 2.79
N ALA A 113 -16.95 9.05 2.86
CA ALA A 113 -16.76 10.30 2.12
C ALA A 113 -15.49 11.07 2.53
N ASN A 114 -15.18 11.12 3.84
CA ASN A 114 -13.99 11.83 4.30
C ASN A 114 -12.71 11.02 4.00
N ARG A 115 -12.81 9.69 3.86
CA ARG A 115 -11.69 8.84 3.51
C ARG A 115 -11.27 9.04 2.05
N GLU A 116 -12.24 9.17 1.14
CA GLU A 116 -11.99 9.49 -0.26
C GLU A 116 -11.33 10.87 -0.38
N TYR A 117 -11.91 11.89 0.26
CA TYR A 117 -11.34 13.24 0.28
C TYR A 117 -9.90 13.28 0.83
N PHE A 118 -9.67 12.59 1.96
CA PHE A 118 -8.32 12.51 2.55
C PHE A 118 -7.33 11.82 1.63
N ALA A 119 -7.76 10.78 0.92
CA ALA A 119 -6.89 10.05 0.00
C ALA A 119 -6.58 10.85 -1.27
N GLU A 120 -7.51 11.66 -1.80
CA GLU A 120 -7.23 12.59 -2.91
C GLU A 120 -6.20 13.66 -2.55
N GLU A 121 -6.22 14.19 -1.32
CA GLU A 121 -5.27 15.20 -0.85
C GLU A 121 -3.85 14.64 -0.58
N HIS A 122 -3.70 13.33 -0.40
CA HIS A 122 -2.44 12.69 0.01
C HIS A 122 -1.80 11.77 -1.06
N ASP A 123 -2.44 11.61 -2.22
CA ASP A 123 -1.88 10.92 -3.38
C ASP A 123 -0.88 11.80 -4.15
#